data_AF-A0A2K3K1E0-F1
#
_entry.id   AF-A0A2K3K1E0-F1
#
_cell.length_a   1.000
_cell.length_b   1.000
_cell.length_c   1.000
_cell.angle_alpha   90.00
_cell.angle_beta   90.00
_cell.angle_gamma   90.00
#
_symmetry.space_group_name_H-M   'P 1'
#
loop_
_entity.id
_entity.type
_entity.pdbx_description
1 polymer ?
#
loop_
_entity_poly.entity_id
_entity_poly.type
_entity_poly.pdbx_seq_one_letter_code
_entity_poly.pdbx_strand_id
1 'polypeptide(L)'
;MTYEARTLIILDELIANAAYIGSPGKGILAADESTGTIGKRLASISVENIETNRRALRELLFTTPGAFDCLSGVILFEETLYQKTA
;
A
#
# COMPACT_ATOMS: atom_id res chain seq x y z
N MET A 1 -33.48 0.63 -0.48
CA MET A 1 -32.60 -0.46 -0.94
C MET A 1 -32.70 -1.58 0.07
N THR A 2 -33.05 -2.80 -0.34
CA THR A 2 -33.23 -3.95 0.57
C THR A 2 -31.87 -4.47 1.07
N TYR A 3 -31.87 -5.23 2.17
CA TYR A 3 -30.64 -5.85 2.71
C TYR A 3 -29.98 -6.78 1.69
N GLU A 4 -30.78 -7.59 0.99
CA GLU A 4 -30.34 -8.42 -0.14
C GLU A 4 -29.61 -7.64 -1.22
N ALA A 5 -30.16 -6.50 -1.64
CA ALA A 5 -29.53 -5.65 -2.66
C ALA A 5 -28.20 -5.08 -2.17
N ARG A 6 -28.06 -4.75 -0.88
CA ARG A 6 -26.78 -4.29 -0.30
C ARG A 6 -25.73 -5.39 -0.28
N THR A 7 -26.11 -6.62 0.09
CA THR A 7 -25.20 -7.77 0.10
C THR A 7 -24.68 -8.09 -1.30
N LEU A 8 -25.55 -8.02 -2.32
CA LEU A 8 -25.17 -8.30 -3.70
C LEU A 8 -24.16 -7.25 -4.22
N ILE A 9 -24.40 -5.96 -3.96
CA ILE A 9 -23.49 -4.87 -4.37
C ILE A 9 -22.10 -5.04 -3.72
N ILE A 10 -22.05 -5.35 -2.42
CA ILE A 10 -20.77 -5.55 -1.71
C ILE A 10 -20.04 -6.78 -2.26
N LEU A 11 -20.76 -7.86 -2.56
CA LEU A 11 -20.16 -9.06 -3.12
C LEU A 11 -19.53 -8.78 -4.49
N ASP A 12 -20.26 -8.10 -5.37
CA ASP A 12 -19.75 -7.74 -6.70
C ASP A 12 -18.51 -6.84 -6.61
N GLU A 13 -18.51 -5.87 -5.69
CA GLU A 13 -17.36 -4.99 -5.44
C GLU A 13 -16.13 -5.76 -4.92
N LEU A 14 -16.33 -6.68 -3.97
CA LEU A 14 -15.24 -7.52 -3.45
C LEU A 14 -14.64 -8.41 -4.54
N ILE A 15 -15.48 -9.02 -5.38
CA ILE A 15 -15.03 -9.86 -6.51
C ILE A 15 -14.26 -9.01 -7.52
N ALA A 16 -14.77 -7.83 -7.87
CA ALA A 16 -14.12 -6.92 -8.83
C ALA A 16 -12.74 -6.47 -8.32
N ASN A 17 -12.63 -6.10 -7.05
CA ASN A 17 -11.36 -5.69 -6.44
C ASN A 17 -10.36 -6.85 -6.37
N ALA A 18 -10.81 -8.06 -5.99
CA ALA A 18 -9.95 -9.24 -5.96
C ALA A 18 -9.42 -9.58 -7.37
N ALA A 19 -10.28 -9.51 -8.40
CA ALA A 19 -9.89 -9.74 -9.79
C ALA A 19 -8.90 -8.67 -10.29
N TYR A 20 -9.11 -7.40 -9.93
CA TYR A 20 -8.19 -6.31 -10.28
C TYR A 20 -6.81 -6.51 -9.64
N ILE A 21 -6.76 -6.80 -8.33
CA ILE A 21 -5.51 -7.07 -7.60
C ILE A 21 -4.80 -8.30 -8.21
N GLY A 22 -5.55 -9.32 -8.63
CA GLY A 22 -5.02 -10.53 -9.28
C GLY A 22 -4.72 -10.44 -10.77
N SER A 23 -4.61 -9.23 -11.35
CA SER A 23 -4.35 -9.05 -12.78
C SER A 23 -3.06 -9.76 -13.25
N PRO A 24 -3.08 -10.51 -14.36
CA PRO A 24 -1.88 -11.17 -14.88
C PRO A 24 -0.71 -10.22 -15.11
N GLY A 25 0.48 -10.61 -14.66
CA GLY A 25 1.69 -9.81 -14.77
C GLY A 25 1.84 -8.70 -13.70
N LYS A 26 0.88 -8.59 -12.76
CA LYS A 26 0.94 -7.65 -11.64
C LYS A 26 1.05 -8.35 -10.30
N GLY A 27 1.64 -7.65 -9.33
CA GLY A 27 1.78 -8.08 -7.94
C GLY A 27 1.39 -7.00 -6.93
N ILE A 28 1.62 -7.32 -5.65
CA ILE A 28 1.32 -6.44 -4.52
C ILE A 28 2.63 -6.00 -3.85
N LEU A 29 2.77 -4.70 -3.60
CA LEU A 29 3.84 -4.17 -2.76
C LEU A 29 3.38 -4.16 -1.29
N ALA A 30 4.04 -4.95 -0.44
CA ALA A 30 3.83 -4.90 1.01
C ALA A 30 4.72 -3.79 1.61
N ALA A 31 4.14 -2.61 1.84
CA ALA A 31 4.78 -1.44 2.45
C ALA A 31 4.18 -1.11 3.83
N ASP A 32 3.67 -2.14 4.51
CA ASP A 32 2.92 -2.10 5.76
C ASP A 32 3.79 -2.28 7.01
N GLU A 33 5.10 -2.08 6.89
CA GLU A 33 5.98 -2.21 8.04
C GLU A 33 5.65 -1.18 9.13
N SER A 34 5.35 -1.70 10.32
CA SER A 34 5.17 -0.90 11.53
C SER A 34 6.39 -0.04 11.83
N THR A 35 6.21 1.01 12.64
CA THR A 35 7.27 1.95 13.03
C THR A 35 8.53 1.27 13.57
N GLY A 36 8.37 0.19 14.34
CA GLY A 36 9.50 -0.60 14.86
C GLY A 36 10.21 -1.43 13.79
N THR A 37 9.45 -2.02 12.86
CA THR A 37 9.99 -2.87 11.78
C THR A 37 10.76 -2.03 10.76
N ILE A 38 10.19 -0.93 10.29
CA ILE A 38 10.90 -0.01 9.39
C ILE A 38 12.11 0.63 10.09
N GLY A 39 12.02 0.90 11.39
CA GLY A 39 13.15 1.42 12.16
C GLY A 39 14.41 0.56 12.03
N LYS A 40 14.26 -0.78 12.04
CA LYS A 40 15.39 -1.70 11.80
C LYS A 40 15.95 -1.58 10.38
N ARG A 41 15.10 -1.40 9.37
CA ARG A 41 15.54 -1.19 7.98
C ARG A 41 16.31 0.12 7.84
N LEU A 42 15.81 1.22 8.39
CA LEU A 42 16.48 2.53 8.35
C LEU A 42 17.82 2.50 9.12
N ALA A 43 17.85 1.86 10.29
CA ALA A 43 19.08 1.72 11.06
C ALA A 43 20.18 0.97 10.30
N SER A 44 19.82 -0.04 9.48
CA SER A 44 20.78 -0.80 8.66
C SER A 44 21.52 0.06 7.61
N ILE A 45 20.96 1.22 7.27
CA ILE A 45 21.55 2.20 6.33
C ILE A 45 21.91 3.52 7.03
N SER A 46 22.02 3.51 8.37
CA SER A 46 22.38 4.68 9.19
C SER A 46 21.43 5.87 9.06
N VAL A 47 20.15 5.62 8.80
CA VAL A 47 19.09 6.64 8.75
C VAL A 47 18.26 6.61 10.03
N GLU A 48 17.95 7.79 10.56
CA GLU A 48 17.15 7.93 11.78
C GLU A 48 15.68 7.54 11.56
N ASN A 49 15.07 6.87 12.55
CA ASN A 49 13.66 6.47 12.51
C ASN A 49 12.69 7.60 12.90
N ILE A 50 12.61 8.63 12.08
CA ILE A 50 11.65 9.74 12.20
C ILE A 50 10.59 9.67 11.09
N GLU A 51 9.44 10.30 11.33
CA GLU A 51 8.28 10.29 10.42
C GLU A 51 8.68 10.76 9.00
N THR A 52 9.43 11.85 8.89
CA THR A 52 9.90 12.39 7.61
C THR A 52 10.69 11.38 6.78
N ASN A 53 11.56 10.58 7.43
CA ASN A 53 12.38 9.57 6.74
C ASN A 53 11.54 8.36 6.33
N ARG A 54 10.57 7.97 7.18
CA ARG A 54 9.60 6.92 6.84
C ARG A 54 8.75 7.35 5.65
N ARG A 55 8.22 8.57 5.67
CA ARG A 55 7.46 9.18 4.56
C ARG A 55 8.29 9.20 3.27
N ALA A 56 9.54 9.67 3.35
CA ALA A 56 10.43 9.74 2.19
C ALA A 56 10.71 8.36 1.57
N LEU A 57 10.91 7.31 2.39
CA LEU A 57 11.05 5.95 1.88
C LEU A 57 9.79 5.48 1.15
N ARG A 58 8.60 5.75 1.69
CA ARG A 58 7.33 5.34 1.08
C ARG A 58 7.06 6.11 -0.22
N GLU A 59 7.32 7.41 -0.20
CA GLU A 59 7.27 8.27 -1.39
C GLU A 59 8.20 7.75 -2.50
N LEU A 60 9.44 7.37 -2.17
CA LEU A 60 10.37 6.76 -3.13
C LEU A 60 9.78 5.50 -3.79
N LEU A 61 9.18 4.60 -3.00
CA LEU A 61 8.57 3.37 -3.53
C LEU A 61 7.37 3.68 -4.44
N PHE A 62 6.51 4.61 -4.04
CA PHE A 62 5.26 4.91 -4.76
C PHE A 62 5.44 5.76 -6.00
N THR A 63 6.51 6.56 -6.05
CA THR A 63 6.84 7.45 -7.18
C THR A 63 7.83 6.84 -8.16
N THR A 64 8.24 5.57 -7.95
CA THR A 64 9.15 4.87 -8.87
C THR A 64 8.51 4.79 -10.27
N PRO A 65 9.17 5.33 -11.32
CA PRO A 65 8.63 5.30 -12.68
C PRO A 65 8.39 3.86 -13.16
N GLY A 66 7.22 3.60 -13.75
CA GLY A 66 6.83 2.27 -14.24
C GLY A 66 6.45 1.25 -13.16
N ALA A 67 6.46 1.61 -11.86
CA ALA A 67 6.11 0.67 -10.80
C ALA A 67 4.67 0.11 -10.95
N PHE A 68 3.72 0.91 -11.41
CA PHE A 68 2.33 0.47 -11.59
C PHE A 68 2.09 -0.40 -12.83
N ASP A 69 3.11 -0.59 -13.68
CA ASP A 69 3.05 -1.56 -14.77
C ASP A 69 3.10 -2.99 -14.22
N CYS A 70 3.84 -3.19 -13.11
CA CYS A 70 3.98 -4.47 -12.43
C CYS A 70 3.24 -4.57 -11.08
N LEU A 71 2.61 -3.48 -10.61
CA LEU A 71 1.85 -3.45 -9.36
C LEU A 71 0.36 -3.18 -9.61
N SER A 72 -0.48 -3.94 -8.91
CA SER A 72 -1.94 -3.77 -8.88
C SER A 72 -2.45 -3.30 -7.52
N GLY A 73 -1.62 -3.39 -6.47
CA GLY A 73 -1.98 -2.97 -5.12
C GLY A 73 -0.77 -2.70 -4.23
N VAL A 74 -1.01 -1.96 -3.15
CA VAL A 74 -0.03 -1.67 -2.11
C VAL A 74 -0.71 -1.85 -0.75
N ILE A 75 -0.07 -2.55 0.18
CA ILE A 75 -0.51 -2.65 1.57
C ILE A 75 0.21 -1.56 2.36
N LEU A 76 -0.56 -0.72 3.06
CA LEU A 76 -0.04 0.43 3.80
C LEU A 76 -0.18 0.22 5.30
N PHE A 77 0.81 0.72 6.06
CA PHE A 77 0.66 0.92 7.50
C PHE A 77 -0.19 2.18 7.74
N GLU A 78 -0.91 2.22 8.86
CA GLU A 78 -1.85 3.32 9.18
C GLU A 78 -1.20 4.71 9.12
N GLU A 79 0.05 4.85 9.60
CA GLU A 79 0.80 6.11 9.49
C GLU A 79 0.93 6.58 8.02
N THR A 80 1.22 5.65 7.12
CA THR A 80 1.41 5.95 5.70
C THR A 80 0.10 6.25 4.98
N LEU A 81 -1.01 5.65 5.42
CA LEU A 81 -2.33 5.90 4.83
C LEU A 81 -2.74 7.38 4.92
N TYR A 82 -2.30 8.08 5.98
CA TYR A 82 -2.63 9.49 6.22
C TYR A 82 -1.49 10.47 5.88
N GLN A 83 -0.35 9.97 5.39
CA GLN A 83 0.77 10.79 4.94
C GLN A 83 0.48 11.46 3.59
N LYS A 84 1.22 12.54 3.30
CA LYS A 84 1.17 13.24 2.02
C LYS A 84 2.56 13.25 1.36
N THR A 85 2.57 13.18 0.04
CA THR A 85 3.76 13.54 -0.75
C THR A 85 4.10 15.01 -0.51
N ALA A 86 5.37 15.36 -0.69
CA ALA A 86 5.84 16.73 -0.49
C ALA A 86 5.40 17.66 -1.64
#